data_AF-A0A813QR93-F1
#
_entry.id   AF-A0A813QR93-F1
#
_cell.length_a   1.000
_cell.length_b   1.000
_cell.length_c   1.000
_cell.angle_alpha   90.00
_cell.angle_beta   90.00
_cell.angle_gamma   90.00
#
_symmetry.space_group_name_H-M   'P 1'
#
loop_
_entity.id
_entity.type
_entity.pdbx_description
1 polymer ?
#
loop_
_entity_poly.entity_id
_entity_poly.type
_entity_poly.pdbx_seq_one_letter_code
_entity_poly.pdbx_strand_id
1 'polypeptide(L)'
;MTEGALQKVRQWFMIMRHYGGIKNTFLALYRYDDLKVGTCVGADKYGNHYYQNQRYFVGRSRWVKYADRVGLDYDASQIPPEWHRWLQYITDEPPTTKPLKRQTWMIDNIENKSGTSQVYIPYTTVRPKIESWKPPSSTTTQKTATMKT
;
A
#
# COMPACT_ATOMS: atom_id res chain seq x y z
N MET A 1 20.71 -29.68 -30.24
CA MET A 1 19.48 -28.86 -30.05
C MET A 1 18.53 -29.40 -28.96
N THR A 2 18.72 -30.63 -28.46
CA THR A 2 17.82 -31.30 -27.50
C THR A 2 18.07 -30.93 -26.03
N GLU A 3 19.31 -30.62 -25.65
CA GLU A 3 19.68 -30.37 -24.23
C GLU A 3 19.01 -29.13 -23.62
N GLY A 4 18.87 -28.05 -24.40
CA GLY A 4 18.21 -26.83 -23.93
C GLY A 4 16.71 -26.99 -23.71
N ALA A 5 16.04 -27.83 -24.51
CA ALA A 5 14.61 -28.11 -24.35
C ALA A 5 14.36 -28.90 -23.06
N LEU A 6 15.19 -29.92 -22.79
CA LEU A 6 15.10 -30.73 -21.57
C LEU A 6 15.34 -29.89 -20.30
N GLN A 7 16.29 -28.96 -20.35
CA GLN A 7 16.53 -28.03 -19.24
C GLN A 7 15.33 -27.13 -18.94
N LYS A 8 14.66 -26.60 -19.98
CA LYS A 8 13.45 -25.77 -19.81
C LYS A 8 12.31 -26.57 -19.18
N VAL A 9 12.11 -27.81 -19.62
CA VAL A 9 11.10 -28.71 -19.05
C VAL A 9 11.42 -28.99 -17.57
N ARG A 10 12.68 -29.33 -17.25
CA ARG A 10 13.13 -29.52 -15.87
C ARG A 10 12.91 -28.28 -15.00
N GLN A 11 13.23 -27.10 -15.53
CA GLN A 11 13.02 -25.83 -14.83
C GLN A 11 11.52 -25.61 -14.55
N TRP A 12 10.65 -25.94 -15.49
CA TRP A 12 9.20 -25.83 -15.33
C TRP A 12 8.68 -26.75 -14.22
N PHE A 13 9.15 -28.00 -14.17
CA PHE A 13 8.85 -28.91 -13.06
C PHE A 13 9.36 -28.41 -11.70
N MET A 14 10.55 -27.80 -11.66
CA MET A 14 11.09 -27.20 -10.44
C MET A 14 10.22 -26.04 -9.95
N ILE A 15 9.73 -25.19 -10.86
CA ILE A 15 8.82 -24.08 -10.53
C ILE A 15 7.51 -24.62 -9.95
N MET A 16 6.87 -25.61 -10.59
CA MET A 16 5.63 -26.19 -10.08
C MET A 16 5.80 -26.80 -8.68
N ARG A 17 6.92 -27.48 -8.44
CA ARG A 17 7.23 -28.05 -7.12
C ARG A 17 7.41 -26.95 -6.08
N HIS A 18 8.08 -25.86 -6.44
CA HIS A 18 8.30 -24.71 -5.55
C HIS A 18 6.99 -24.02 -5.14
N TYR A 19 6.04 -23.88 -6.06
CA TYR A 19 4.73 -23.30 -5.77
C TYR A 19 3.75 -24.29 -5.07
N GLY A 20 4.16 -25.53 -4.83
CA GLY A 20 3.33 -26.52 -4.13
C GLY A 20 2.27 -27.18 -5.02
N GLY A 21 2.49 -27.20 -6.33
CA GLY A 21 1.66 -27.91 -7.29
C GLY A 21 1.05 -27.03 -8.38
N ILE A 22 0.36 -27.68 -9.31
CA ILE A 22 -0.16 -27.08 -10.54
C ILE A 22 -1.20 -26.00 -10.24
N LYS A 23 -2.16 -26.26 -9.35
CA LYS A 23 -3.23 -25.31 -9.00
C LYS A 23 -2.68 -24.00 -8.44
N ASN A 24 -1.75 -24.08 -7.50
CA ASN A 24 -1.13 -22.91 -6.89
C ASN A 24 -0.23 -22.16 -7.87
N THR A 25 0.40 -22.87 -8.80
CA THR A 25 1.19 -22.27 -9.88
C THR A 25 0.28 -21.45 -10.81
N PHE A 26 -0.86 -22.01 -11.23
CA PHE A 26 -1.84 -21.28 -12.03
C PHE A 26 -2.48 -20.11 -11.28
N LEU A 27 -2.78 -20.28 -9.99
CA LEU A 27 -3.26 -19.18 -9.15
C LEU A 27 -2.23 -18.05 -9.02
N ALA A 28 -0.96 -18.40 -8.83
CA ALA A 28 0.13 -17.43 -8.78
C ALA A 28 0.31 -16.72 -10.13
N LEU A 29 0.18 -17.45 -11.24
CA LEU A 29 0.21 -16.87 -12.58
C LEU A 29 -0.95 -15.89 -12.77
N TYR A 30 -2.17 -16.27 -12.35
CA TYR A 30 -3.35 -15.40 -12.42
C TYR A 30 -3.22 -14.13 -11.55
N ARG A 31 -2.52 -14.23 -10.41
CA ARG A 31 -2.42 -13.12 -9.45
C ARG A 31 -1.24 -12.19 -9.67
N TYR A 32 -0.10 -12.71 -10.12
CA TYR A 32 1.16 -11.96 -10.20
C TYR A 32 1.68 -11.82 -11.63
N ASP A 33 1.03 -12.44 -12.62
CA ASP A 33 1.42 -12.50 -14.04
C ASP A 33 2.82 -13.10 -14.31
N ASP A 34 3.56 -13.51 -13.28
CA ASP A 34 4.93 -14.00 -13.37
C ASP A 34 5.21 -15.11 -12.34
N LEU A 35 5.93 -16.13 -12.78
CA LEU A 35 6.30 -17.30 -11.97
C LEU A 35 7.76 -17.20 -11.54
N LYS A 36 8.01 -16.30 -10.57
CA LYS A 36 9.33 -16.11 -9.99
C LYS A 36 9.60 -17.05 -8.83
N VAL A 37 10.78 -17.67 -8.84
CA VAL A 37 11.28 -18.48 -7.74
C VAL A 37 12.39 -17.73 -7.03
N GLY A 38 12.33 -17.64 -5.70
CA GLY A 38 13.31 -16.92 -4.89
C GLY A 38 13.20 -17.25 -3.42
N THR A 39 14.21 -16.84 -2.67
CA THR A 39 14.28 -17.04 -1.23
C THR A 39 13.42 -16.01 -0.53
N CYS A 40 12.61 -16.44 0.45
CA CYS A 40 11.86 -15.52 1.31
C CYS A 40 12.82 -14.82 2.27
N VAL A 41 12.91 -13.49 2.19
CA VAL A 41 13.78 -12.65 3.01
C VAL A 41 13.09 -12.26 4.32
N GLY A 42 11.77 -12.11 4.29
CA GLY A 42 10.97 -11.82 5.47
C GLY A 42 9.53 -11.48 5.13
N ALA A 43 8.74 -11.25 6.16
CA ALA A 43 7.36 -10.78 6.06
C ALA A 43 7.20 -9.48 6.85
N ASP A 44 6.31 -8.61 6.38
CA ASP A 44 5.90 -7.44 7.15
C ASP A 44 4.73 -7.75 8.11
N LYS A 45 4.37 -6.74 8.91
CA LYS A 45 3.22 -6.81 9.82
C LYS A 45 1.85 -6.89 9.12
N TYR A 46 1.79 -6.61 7.82
CA TYR A 46 0.56 -6.62 7.03
C TYR A 46 0.34 -7.96 6.31
N GLY A 47 1.32 -8.86 6.36
CA GLY A 47 1.30 -10.18 5.72
C GLY A 47 1.92 -10.19 4.31
N ASN A 48 2.57 -9.11 3.88
CA ASN A 48 3.31 -9.09 2.63
C ASN A 48 4.64 -9.83 2.80
N HIS A 49 4.96 -10.69 1.85
CA HIS A 49 6.18 -11.50 1.87
C HIS A 49 7.16 -11.00 0.81
N TYR A 50 8.42 -10.82 1.22
CA TYR A 50 9.46 -10.26 0.37
C TYR A 50 10.43 -11.34 -0.06
N TYR A 51 10.77 -11.35 -1.35
CA TYR A 51 11.59 -12.38 -1.97
C TYR A 51 12.78 -11.77 -2.71
N GLN A 52 13.88 -12.51 -2.72
CA GLN A 52 15.09 -12.15 -3.47
C GLN A 52 15.64 -13.34 -4.25
N ASN A 53 16.12 -13.07 -5.46
CA ASN A 53 16.92 -14.01 -6.25
C ASN A 53 17.99 -13.26 -7.05
N GLN A 54 19.25 -13.43 -6.64
CA GLN A 54 20.41 -12.78 -7.25
C GLN A 54 20.73 -13.28 -8.68
N ARG A 55 20.13 -14.39 -9.12
CA ARG A 55 20.29 -14.90 -10.49
C ARG A 55 19.52 -14.06 -11.51
N TYR A 56 18.51 -13.31 -11.08
CA TYR A 56 17.78 -12.41 -11.94
C TYR A 56 18.51 -11.08 -12.08
N PHE A 57 18.27 -10.40 -13.21
CA PHE A 57 18.78 -9.07 -13.46
C PHE A 57 18.30 -8.05 -12.39
N VAL A 58 19.12 -7.03 -12.15
CA VAL A 58 18.84 -5.94 -11.20
C VAL A 58 17.52 -5.25 -11.59
N GLY A 59 16.65 -5.02 -10.61
CA GLY A 59 15.29 -4.52 -10.85
C GLY A 59 14.23 -5.63 -10.90
N ARG A 60 14.59 -6.88 -11.25
CA ARG A 60 13.69 -8.04 -11.12
C ARG A 60 14.09 -9.01 -10.01
N SER A 61 15.28 -8.85 -9.44
CA SER A 61 15.85 -9.73 -8.42
C SER A 61 15.15 -9.63 -7.06
N ARG A 62 14.55 -8.50 -6.72
CA ARG A 62 13.71 -8.31 -5.52
C ARG A 62 12.25 -8.13 -5.93
N TRP A 63 11.33 -8.76 -5.21
CA TRP A 63 9.88 -8.58 -5.42
C TRP A 63 9.10 -8.84 -4.12
N VAL A 64 7.85 -8.39 -4.11
CA VAL A 64 6.91 -8.60 -3.02
C VAL A 64 5.76 -9.49 -3.50
N LYS A 65 5.26 -10.35 -2.62
CA LYS A 65 3.95 -10.99 -2.73
C LYS A 65 3.05 -10.37 -1.67
N TYR A 66 2.03 -9.65 -2.12
CA TYR A 66 1.08 -9.03 -1.21
C TYR A 66 0.27 -10.06 -0.44
N ALA A 67 -0.21 -9.66 0.74
CA ALA A 67 -1.02 -10.50 1.61
C ALA A 67 -2.28 -11.03 0.90
N ASP A 68 -2.67 -12.27 1.20
CA ASP A 68 -3.84 -12.91 0.58
C ASP A 68 -5.15 -12.18 0.85
N ARG A 69 -5.26 -11.50 1.99
CA ARG A 69 -6.43 -10.71 2.39
C ARG A 69 -6.82 -9.61 1.39
N VAL A 70 -5.86 -9.12 0.61
CA VAL A 70 -6.07 -8.02 -0.34
C VAL A 70 -6.57 -8.54 -1.70
N GLY A 71 -6.39 -9.82 -1.99
CA GLY A 71 -6.82 -10.42 -3.26
C GLY A 71 -6.14 -9.75 -4.46
N LEU A 72 -6.97 -9.23 -5.38
CA LEU A 72 -6.56 -8.54 -6.61
C LEU A 72 -6.42 -7.03 -6.44
N ASP A 73 -6.94 -6.44 -5.36
CA ASP A 73 -6.88 -5.00 -5.10
C ASP A 73 -5.56 -4.60 -4.41
N TYR A 74 -4.46 -5.23 -4.81
CA TYR A 74 -3.15 -4.95 -4.26
C TYR A 74 -2.61 -3.62 -4.80
N ASP A 75 -1.98 -2.83 -3.92
CA ASP A 75 -1.42 -1.55 -4.28
C ASP A 75 0.02 -1.39 -3.77
N ALA A 76 0.84 -0.65 -4.52
CA ALA A 76 2.22 -0.36 -4.17
C ALA A 76 2.35 0.40 -2.85
N SER A 77 1.34 1.20 -2.47
CA SER A 77 1.33 1.96 -1.22
C SER A 77 1.17 1.08 0.03
N GLN A 78 0.76 -0.18 -0.10
CA GLN A 78 0.61 -1.10 1.04
C GLN A 78 1.96 -1.55 1.63
N ILE A 79 3.06 -1.30 0.92
CA ILE A 79 4.41 -1.62 1.37
C ILE A 79 4.83 -0.61 2.45
N PRO A 80 5.19 -1.05 3.67
CA PRO A 80 5.69 -0.15 4.70
C PRO A 80 7.02 0.50 4.30
N PRO A 81 7.33 1.71 4.83
CA PRO A 81 8.55 2.46 4.48
C PRO A 81 9.85 1.68 4.70
N GLU A 82 9.87 0.79 5.70
CA GLU A 82 11.03 -0.04 6.03
C GLU A 82 11.40 -1.01 4.91
N TRP A 83 10.39 -1.69 4.35
CA TRP A 83 10.55 -2.62 3.24
C TRP A 83 10.65 -1.91 1.90
N HIS A 84 10.03 -0.74 1.76
CA HIS A 84 10.11 0.10 0.56
C HIS A 84 11.56 0.45 0.22
N ARG A 85 12.38 0.83 1.21
CA ARG A 85 13.80 1.15 1.02
C ARG A 85 14.59 -0.03 0.43
N TRP A 86 14.34 -1.23 0.94
CA TRP A 86 15.02 -2.44 0.47
C TRP A 86 14.53 -2.89 -0.91
N LEU A 87 13.22 -2.83 -1.16
CA LEU A 87 12.63 -3.23 -2.43
C LEU A 87 13.10 -2.35 -3.60
N GLN A 88 13.26 -1.05 -3.36
CA GLN A 88 13.74 -0.07 -4.35
C GLN A 88 15.27 0.02 -4.48
N TYR A 89 16.02 -0.92 -3.90
CA TYR A 89 17.50 -0.91 -3.95
C TYR A 89 18.15 0.35 -3.36
N ILE A 90 17.47 1.06 -2.46
CA ILE A 90 18.07 2.18 -1.72
C ILE A 90 19.05 1.64 -0.65
N THR A 91 18.77 0.44 -0.13
CA THR A 91 19.65 -0.27 0.80
C THR A 91 19.76 -1.74 0.43
N ASP A 92 20.88 -2.37 0.75
CA ASP A 92 21.08 -3.81 0.56
C ASP A 92 20.55 -4.64 1.73
N GLU A 93 20.54 -4.07 2.93
CA GLU A 93 20.14 -4.76 4.15
C GLU A 93 18.61 -4.69 4.34
N PRO A 94 17.91 -5.84 4.45
CA PRO A 94 16.48 -5.83 4.72
C PRO A 94 16.21 -5.37 6.16
N PRO A 95 14.99 -4.87 6.44
CA PRO A 95 14.62 -4.43 7.79
C PRO A 95 14.66 -5.55 8.83
N THR A 96 14.57 -6.81 8.41
CA THR A 96 14.78 -7.99 9.28
C THR A 96 16.19 -8.03 9.88
N THR A 97 17.21 -7.66 9.10
CA THR A 97 18.61 -7.65 9.54
C THR A 97 18.95 -6.34 10.24
N LYS A 98 18.47 -5.21 9.69
CA LYS A 98 18.73 -3.87 10.22
C LYS A 98 17.44 -3.07 10.35
N PRO A 99 16.74 -3.21 11.48
CA PRO A 99 15.51 -2.48 11.71
C PRO A 99 15.79 -0.97 11.83
N LEU A 100 14.85 -0.16 11.37
CA LEU A 100 14.90 1.28 11.56
C LEU A 100 14.53 1.63 13.00
N LYS A 101 15.19 2.64 13.57
CA LYS A 101 14.80 3.19 14.86
C LYS A 101 13.48 3.95 14.71
N ARG A 102 12.40 3.41 15.27
CA ARG A 102 11.10 4.06 15.31
C ARG A 102 11.11 5.23 16.30
N GLN A 103 10.54 6.35 15.90
CA GLN A 103 10.38 7.54 16.74
C GLN A 103 8.95 7.62 17.27
N THR A 104 8.74 8.29 18.41
CA THR A 104 7.44 8.37 19.11
C THR A 104 6.33 9.00 18.26
N TRP A 105 6.68 9.94 17.37
CA TRP A 105 5.74 10.63 16.49
C TRP A 105 5.41 9.86 15.20
N MET A 106 6.07 8.71 14.96
CA MET A 106 5.94 7.98 13.71
C MET A 106 4.64 7.15 13.69
N ILE A 107 3.80 7.45 12.72
CA ILE A 107 2.55 6.75 12.46
C ILE A 107 2.83 5.48 11.65
N ASP A 108 1.95 4.50 11.78
CA ASP A 108 1.96 3.30 10.96
C ASP A 108 1.67 3.58 9.48
N ASN A 109 2.14 2.70 8.60
CA ASN A 109 1.85 2.83 7.17
C ASN A 109 0.34 2.77 6.93
N ILE A 110 -0.14 3.73 6.14
CA ILE A 110 -1.51 3.81 5.67
C ILE A 110 -1.43 3.77 4.16
N GLU A 111 -2.19 2.87 3.54
CA GLU A 111 -2.27 2.78 2.09
C GLU A 111 -2.86 4.07 1.47
N ASN A 112 -2.68 4.21 0.17
CA ASN A 112 -3.20 5.36 -0.56
C ASN A 112 -4.73 5.32 -0.61
N LYS A 113 -5.36 6.36 -0.06
CA LYS A 113 -6.82 6.50 0.03
C LYS A 113 -7.42 7.36 -1.09
N SER A 114 -6.62 7.70 -2.10
CA SER A 114 -7.09 8.46 -3.25
C SER A 114 -8.26 7.75 -3.95
N GLY A 115 -9.30 8.48 -4.33
CA GLY A 115 -10.51 7.91 -4.95
C GLY A 115 -11.47 7.22 -3.97
N THR A 116 -11.17 7.17 -2.68
CA THR A 116 -12.07 6.67 -1.63
C THR A 116 -12.72 7.83 -0.87
N SER A 117 -13.71 7.52 -0.02
CA SER A 117 -14.31 8.50 0.90
C SER A 117 -13.33 9.06 1.94
N GLN A 118 -12.18 8.41 2.14
CA GLN A 118 -11.14 8.81 3.10
C GLN A 118 -9.99 9.59 2.44
N VAL A 119 -10.23 10.15 1.25
CA VAL A 119 -9.26 11.00 0.55
C VAL A 119 -8.96 12.27 1.33
N TYR A 120 -7.71 12.73 1.26
CA TYR A 120 -7.33 14.02 1.82
C TYR A 120 -7.89 15.17 0.96
N ILE A 121 -8.70 16.03 1.56
CA ILE A 121 -9.22 17.24 0.93
C ILE A 121 -8.54 18.44 1.60
N PRO A 122 -7.80 19.27 0.85
CA PRO A 122 -7.14 20.43 1.42
C PRO A 122 -8.18 21.45 1.90
N TYR A 123 -7.91 22.05 3.05
CA TYR A 123 -8.73 23.13 3.62
C TYR A 123 -7.82 24.28 4.05
N THR A 124 -8.40 25.46 4.22
CA THR A 124 -7.65 26.58 4.78
C THR A 124 -7.38 26.33 6.27
N THR A 125 -6.10 26.26 6.64
CA THR A 125 -5.69 26.09 8.03
C THR A 125 -5.75 27.39 8.83
N VAL A 126 -5.99 28.52 8.16
CA VAL A 126 -6.09 29.84 8.78
C VAL A 126 -7.52 30.26 9.04
N ARG A 127 -7.73 30.91 10.18
CA ARG A 127 -8.98 31.60 10.51
C ARG A 127 -9.14 32.86 9.63
N PRO A 128 -10.37 33.32 9.36
CA PRO A 128 -10.58 34.59 8.65
C PRO A 128 -9.88 35.72 9.41
N LYS A 129 -9.13 36.55 8.69
CA LYS A 129 -8.35 37.66 9.27
C LYS A 129 -9.21 38.86 9.64
N ILE A 130 -10.32 39.06 8.92
CA ILE A 130 -11.22 40.20 9.09
C ILE A 130 -12.54 39.64 9.62
N GLU A 131 -12.97 40.13 10.76
CA GLU A 131 -14.28 39.80 11.33
C GLU A 131 -15.34 40.72 10.74
N SER A 132 -16.43 40.15 10.21
CA SER A 132 -17.55 40.92 9.68
C SER A 132 -18.49 41.34 10.82
N TRP A 133 -18.96 42.58 10.78
CA TRP A 133 -20.00 43.05 11.70
C TRP A 133 -21.29 42.25 11.52
N LYS A 134 -21.87 41.76 12.63
CA LYS A 134 -23.16 41.04 12.64
C LYS A 134 -24.27 42.01 13.07
N PRO A 135 -25.29 42.27 12.23
CA PRO A 135 -26.36 43.20 12.58
C PRO A 135 -27.23 42.66 13.74
N PRO A 136 -27.77 43.54 14.60
CA PRO A 136 -28.77 43.13 15.58
C PRO A 136 -30.06 42.71 14.88
N SER A 137 -30.67 41.60 15.32
CA SER A 137 -31.98 41.16 14.83
C SER A 137 -33.06 42.15 15.27
N SER A 138 -33.84 42.69 14.34
CA SER A 138 -34.96 43.59 14.66
C SER A 138 -36.03 42.81 15.43
N THR A 139 -36.13 43.05 16.73
CA THR A 139 -37.29 42.62 17.51
C THR A 139 -38.45 43.53 17.16
N THR A 140 -39.25 43.15 16.16
CA THR A 140 -40.48 43.87 15.80
C THR A 140 -41.48 43.74 16.95
N THR A 141 -41.43 44.67 17.90
CA THR A 141 -42.49 44.82 18.92
C THR A 141 -43.71 45.39 18.20
N GLN A 142 -44.68 44.53 17.84
CA GLN A 142 -45.97 45.00 17.35
C GLN A 142 -46.67 45.77 18.47
N LYS A 143 -46.63 47.10 18.43
CA LYS A 143 -47.48 47.93 19.30
C LYS A 143 -48.92 47.78 18.82
N THR A 144 -49.69 46.94 19.49
CA THR A 144 -51.15 46.86 19.32
C THR A 144 -51.73 48.19 19.78
N ALA A 145 -52.08 49.06 18.84
CA ALA A 145 -52.77 50.31 19.14
C ALA A 145 -54.21 49.97 19.51
N THR A 146 -54.50 49.86 20.81
CA THR A 146 -55.88 49.76 21.31
C THR A 146 -56.57 51.10 21.09
N MET A 147 -57.39 51.17 20.04
CA MET A 147 -58.30 52.27 19.76
C MET A 147 -59.36 52.31 20.87
N LYS A 148 -59.32 53.31 21.76
CA LYS A 148 -60.38 53.53 22.75
C LYS A 148 -61.49 54.36 22.11
N THR A 149 -62.72 53.85 22.25
CA THR A 149 -64.01 54.44 21.84
C THR A 149 -64.44 55.55 22.78
#